data_AF-A0A6I8R480-F1
#
_entry.id   AF-A0A6I8R480-F1
#
_cell.length_a   1.000
_cell.length_b   1.000
_cell.length_c   1.000
_cell.angle_alpha   90.00
_cell.angle_beta   90.00
_cell.angle_gamma   90.00
#
_symmetry.space_group_name_H-M   'P 1'
#
loop_
_entity.id
_entity.type
_entity.pdbx_description
1 polymer ?
#
loop_
_entity_poly.entity_id
_entity_poly.type
_entity_poly.pdbx_seq_one_letter_code
_entity_poly.pdbx_strand_id
1 'polypeptide(L)'
;MERNLHCNACHLQERDRDRTMDISELHTCTFLAGMNMTILDKGMSVQQFVKQKSISNSASGNEDAFYVADLGDIIKKYWQFSKGLPRVKPFYAMKCNSTRAVLQMLAFLGTGFACCSMAELDMVLRMGVPAADIVFVNPCKQVSHIRYAAEYGVRKMTFDCESELLKLAASYPQAEMILQIVTDNKEPWHTLSGICGVYISECENLLKKAKSLNMDVFGVSFHTGSRCKDTHSFHKAIEDARKVFDIGKNLGHQMRLLDIGGGFPGDSESRPTFEKFAEVIRISLDQSFPCNEDVQIIAEPGRFYVTSAFTAALNIVTKKVVTKKDGEERRQFSYVLNDGIFGSFFLNYMQMEETWPVVGKDFDTAQELFPSILWGPTCASEDKIVKDIDLPELEMGDWIIFPNMGAYSMSMTSNFNAFSTPKIYFVFTRKMWTVGQILKKEKLLQNHPQNNL
;
A
#
# COMPACT_ATOMS: atom_id res chain seq x y z
N MET A 1 -36.01 -35.82 3.09
CA MET A 1 -35.44 -36.16 1.77
C MET A 1 -34.24 -35.26 1.57
N GLU A 2 -33.07 -35.84 1.83
CA GLU A 2 -31.75 -35.22 1.74
C GLU A 2 -31.45 -34.76 0.31
N ARG A 3 -30.71 -33.65 0.18
CA ARG A 3 -29.93 -33.36 -1.02
C ARG A 3 -28.51 -32.98 -0.62
N ASN A 4 -27.61 -33.79 -1.14
CA ASN A 4 -26.16 -33.77 -1.01
C ASN A 4 -25.52 -32.45 -1.45
N LEU A 5 -24.67 -31.89 -0.60
CA LEU A 5 -23.53 -31.05 -0.99
C LEU A 5 -22.27 -31.73 -0.46
N HIS A 6 -21.56 -32.44 -1.34
CA HIS A 6 -20.28 -33.07 -1.04
C HIS A 6 -19.20 -32.00 -0.85
N CYS A 7 -18.67 -31.94 0.38
CA CYS A 7 -17.45 -31.23 0.72
C CYS A 7 -16.24 -32.10 0.34
N ASN A 8 -15.56 -31.75 -0.76
CA ASN A 8 -14.26 -32.33 -1.11
C ASN A 8 -13.15 -31.55 -0.40
N ALA A 9 -12.91 -31.87 0.87
CA ALA A 9 -11.75 -31.39 1.61
C ALA A 9 -11.32 -32.36 2.73
N CYS A 10 -11.35 -33.67 2.47
CA CYS A 10 -10.84 -34.68 3.40
C CYS A 10 -10.06 -35.75 2.65
N HIS A 11 -8.87 -35.40 2.14
CA HIS A 11 -7.78 -36.36 1.89
C HIS A 11 -6.51 -35.55 1.62
N LEU A 12 -5.78 -35.22 2.70
CA LEU A 12 -4.32 -34.96 2.76
C LEU A 12 -3.98 -34.48 4.19
N GLN A 13 -4.27 -35.31 5.18
CA GLN A 13 -3.74 -35.14 6.54
C GLN A 13 -3.45 -36.51 7.13
N GLU A 14 -2.23 -36.98 6.92
CA GLU A 14 -1.57 -37.94 7.80
C GLU A 14 -0.08 -37.92 7.47
N ARG A 15 0.63 -37.00 8.12
CA ARG A 15 2.10 -36.93 8.38
C ARG A 15 2.49 -35.47 8.50
N ASP A 16 2.31 -34.92 9.70
CA ASP A 16 3.16 -33.88 10.30
C ASP A 16 2.45 -33.40 11.58
N ARG A 17 2.46 -34.26 12.61
CA ARG A 17 2.24 -33.84 13.99
C ARG A 17 3.59 -33.85 14.71
N ASP A 18 3.78 -32.83 15.53
CA ASP A 18 4.83 -32.66 16.53
C ASP A 18 6.27 -32.40 16.04
N ARG A 19 6.48 -31.16 15.61
CA ARG A 19 7.69 -30.41 15.98
C ARG A 19 7.32 -28.96 16.30
N THR A 20 7.15 -28.65 17.58
CA THR A 20 7.36 -27.29 18.08
C THR A 20 8.85 -26.95 17.87
N MET A 21 9.17 -26.35 16.72
CA MET A 21 10.51 -25.85 16.44
C MET A 21 10.78 -24.62 17.31
N ASP A 22 11.94 -24.63 17.97
CA ASP A 22 12.44 -23.48 18.71
C ASP A 22 12.78 -22.35 17.71
N ILE A 23 12.13 -21.21 17.86
CA ILE A 23 12.30 -20.01 17.02
C ILE A 23 13.73 -19.45 17.16
N SER A 24 14.47 -19.89 18.19
CA SER A 24 15.88 -19.53 18.41
C SER A 24 16.82 -19.97 17.28
N GLU A 25 16.45 -20.96 16.45
CA GLU A 25 17.24 -21.43 15.29
C GLU A 25 16.89 -20.74 13.96
N LEU A 26 16.02 -19.73 13.95
CA LEU A 26 15.74 -19.01 12.71
C LEU A 26 16.96 -18.19 12.27
N HIS A 27 17.43 -18.49 11.07
CA HIS A 27 18.55 -17.79 10.44
C HIS A 27 18.20 -16.32 10.20
N THR A 28 18.67 -15.45 11.09
CA THR A 28 18.65 -14.01 10.87
C THR A 28 19.75 -13.68 9.86
N CYS A 29 19.39 -13.06 8.75
CA CYS A 29 20.32 -12.66 7.71
C CYS A 29 20.15 -11.19 7.36
N THR A 30 21.22 -10.57 6.87
CA THR A 30 21.19 -9.22 6.32
C THR A 30 21.00 -9.27 4.81
N PHE A 31 19.97 -8.61 4.27
CA PHE A 31 19.71 -8.58 2.82
C PHE A 31 20.24 -7.32 2.14
N LEU A 32 19.54 -6.20 2.30
CA LEU A 32 19.87 -4.88 1.74
C LEU A 32 20.27 -3.95 2.87
N ALA A 33 21.41 -3.25 2.70
CA ALA A 33 21.86 -2.18 3.59
C ALA A 33 21.77 -2.50 5.11
N GLY A 34 22.09 -3.73 5.51
CA GLY A 34 22.10 -4.15 6.92
C GLY A 34 20.72 -4.46 7.52
N MET A 35 19.66 -4.57 6.72
CA MET A 35 18.33 -4.95 7.20
C MET A 35 18.32 -6.39 7.71
N ASN A 36 18.07 -6.55 9.01
CA ASN A 36 17.87 -7.86 9.64
C ASN A 36 16.53 -8.46 9.21
N MET A 37 16.58 -9.68 8.74
CA MET A 37 15.42 -10.42 8.28
C MET A 37 15.48 -11.87 8.71
N THR A 38 14.31 -12.45 8.92
CA THR A 38 14.13 -13.87 9.22
C THR A 38 13.83 -14.63 7.93
N ILE A 39 14.62 -15.67 7.64
CA ILE A 39 14.31 -16.59 6.54
C ILE A 39 13.45 -17.72 7.11
N LEU A 40 12.22 -17.85 6.62
CA LEU A 40 11.33 -18.93 7.03
C LEU A 40 11.81 -20.27 6.47
N ASP A 41 11.60 -21.34 7.23
CA ASP A 41 11.97 -22.68 6.83
C ASP A 41 11.22 -23.17 5.59
N LYS A 42 11.75 -24.23 4.98
CA LYS A 42 11.18 -24.80 3.78
C LYS A 42 9.76 -25.32 4.07
N GLY A 43 8.77 -24.78 3.37
CA GLY A 43 7.36 -25.16 3.51
C GLY A 43 6.57 -24.34 4.53
N MET A 44 7.24 -23.57 5.38
CA MET A 44 6.58 -22.67 6.32
C MET A 44 5.96 -21.47 5.61
N SER A 45 4.67 -21.23 5.84
CA SER A 45 3.97 -20.04 5.37
C SER A 45 4.12 -18.87 6.34
N VAL A 46 3.85 -17.66 5.86
CA VAL A 46 3.87 -16.44 6.70
C VAL A 46 2.80 -16.54 7.79
N GLN A 47 1.62 -17.09 7.48
CA GLN A 47 0.53 -17.28 8.42
C GLN A 47 0.91 -18.26 9.54
N GLN A 48 1.59 -19.37 9.20
CA GLN A 48 2.13 -20.31 10.18
C GLN A 48 3.18 -19.64 11.07
N PHE A 49 4.07 -18.83 10.48
CA PHE A 49 5.06 -18.09 11.24
C PHE A 49 4.44 -17.08 12.20
N VAL A 50 3.39 -16.34 11.79
CA VAL A 50 2.65 -15.42 12.68
C VAL A 50 2.10 -16.17 13.89
N LYS A 51 1.42 -17.32 13.68
CA LYS A 51 0.88 -18.14 14.77
C LYS A 51 1.99 -18.65 15.71
N GLN A 52 3.07 -19.19 15.16
CA GLN A 52 4.22 -19.64 15.95
C GLN A 52 4.84 -18.50 16.76
N LYS A 53 4.98 -17.32 16.15
CA LYS A 53 5.51 -16.13 16.81
C LYS A 53 4.61 -15.66 17.95
N SER A 54 3.28 -15.68 17.75
CA SER A 54 2.30 -15.42 18.80
C SER A 54 2.44 -16.38 19.98
N ILE A 55 2.57 -17.69 19.73
CA ILE A 55 2.77 -18.71 20.78
C ILE A 55 4.08 -18.48 21.54
N SER A 56 5.19 -18.21 20.84
CA SER A 56 6.49 -17.94 21.45
C SER A 56 6.51 -16.64 22.26
N ASN A 57 5.83 -15.61 21.78
CA ASN A 57 5.64 -14.35 22.48
C ASN A 57 4.86 -14.56 23.80
N SER A 58 3.74 -15.30 23.76
CA SER A 58 3.01 -15.69 24.98
C SER A 58 3.88 -16.50 25.96
N ALA A 59 4.65 -17.47 25.46
CA ALA A 59 5.52 -18.29 26.31
C ALA A 59 6.66 -17.50 26.98
N SER A 60 7.09 -16.38 26.38
CA SER A 60 8.12 -15.49 26.92
C SER A 60 7.55 -14.31 27.72
N GLY A 61 6.23 -14.23 27.89
CA GLY A 61 5.56 -13.11 28.57
C GLY A 61 5.62 -11.79 27.79
N ASN A 62 5.91 -11.84 26.48
CA ASN A 62 5.87 -10.67 25.61
C ASN A 62 4.51 -10.60 24.91
N GLU A 63 3.63 -9.74 25.40
CA GLU A 63 2.27 -9.61 24.89
C GLU A 63 2.12 -8.50 23.84
N ASP A 64 3.18 -7.73 23.56
CA ASP A 64 3.13 -6.58 22.64
C ASP A 64 2.59 -6.96 21.25
N ALA A 65 1.70 -6.12 20.72
CA ALA A 65 1.26 -6.22 19.34
C ALA A 65 2.46 -6.16 18.38
N PHE A 66 2.37 -6.90 17.28
CA PHE A 66 3.42 -6.94 16.28
C PHE A 66 2.91 -7.12 14.86
N TYR A 67 3.76 -6.73 13.92
CA TYR A 67 3.62 -7.00 12.50
C TYR A 67 4.59 -8.09 12.05
N VAL A 68 4.14 -8.91 11.12
CA VAL A 68 5.02 -9.69 10.24
C VAL A 68 4.91 -9.12 8.83
N ALA A 69 6.05 -8.79 8.22
CA ALA A 69 6.14 -8.21 6.89
C ALA A 69 6.89 -9.13 5.92
N ASP A 70 6.18 -9.77 4.99
CA ASP A 70 6.77 -10.61 3.92
C ASP A 70 7.27 -9.73 2.77
N LEU A 71 8.56 -9.40 2.77
CA LEU A 71 9.15 -8.63 1.66
C LEU A 71 9.18 -9.41 0.35
N GLY A 72 9.03 -10.74 0.40
CA GLY A 72 8.86 -11.57 -0.79
C GLY A 72 7.54 -11.32 -1.51
N ASP A 73 6.50 -10.88 -0.80
CA ASP A 73 5.24 -10.49 -1.43
C ASP A 73 5.41 -9.23 -2.31
N ILE A 74 6.20 -8.27 -1.86
CA ILE A 74 6.52 -7.04 -2.62
C ILE A 74 7.20 -7.38 -3.96
N ILE A 75 8.12 -8.35 -3.98
CA ILE A 75 8.75 -8.83 -5.23
C ILE A 75 7.71 -9.45 -6.17
N LYS A 76 6.78 -10.26 -5.65
CA LYS A 76 5.70 -10.84 -6.46
C LYS A 76 4.81 -9.76 -7.05
N LYS A 77 4.43 -8.76 -6.25
CA LYS A 77 3.64 -7.60 -6.70
C LYS A 77 4.36 -6.80 -7.77
N TYR A 78 5.66 -6.57 -7.62
CA TYR A 78 6.46 -5.91 -8.65
C TYR A 78 6.36 -6.61 -10.00
N TRP A 79 6.56 -7.93 -10.04
CA TRP A 79 6.43 -8.68 -11.29
C TRP A 79 4.99 -8.78 -11.80
N GLN A 80 4.01 -8.89 -10.91
CA GLN A 80 2.60 -8.86 -11.28
C GLN A 80 2.27 -7.54 -11.98
N PHE A 81 2.72 -6.40 -11.43
CA PHE A 81 2.54 -5.08 -12.02
C PHE A 81 3.23 -4.99 -13.39
N SER A 82 4.52 -5.31 -13.46
CA SER A 82 5.29 -5.26 -14.71
C SER A 82 4.72 -6.15 -15.81
N LYS A 83 4.17 -7.32 -15.44
CA LYS A 83 3.49 -8.21 -16.39
C LYS A 83 2.14 -7.67 -16.84
N GLY A 84 1.35 -7.10 -15.92
CA GLY A 84 0.03 -6.55 -16.21
C GLY A 84 0.08 -5.26 -17.03
N LEU A 85 1.04 -4.40 -16.73
CA LEU A 85 1.20 -3.06 -17.32
C LEU A 85 2.63 -2.85 -17.84
N PRO A 86 3.06 -3.56 -18.90
CA PRO A 86 4.46 -3.56 -19.35
C PRO A 86 4.95 -2.21 -19.89
N ARG A 87 4.04 -1.32 -20.29
CA ARG A 87 4.34 0.03 -20.78
C ARG A 87 4.40 1.09 -19.67
N VAL A 88 4.07 0.72 -18.43
CA VAL A 88 3.86 1.66 -17.32
C VAL A 88 4.95 1.47 -16.28
N LYS A 89 5.74 2.51 -16.00
CA LYS A 89 6.73 2.47 -14.93
C LYS A 89 6.07 2.78 -13.57
N PRO A 90 6.18 1.90 -12.56
CA PRO A 90 5.63 2.18 -11.24
C PRO A 90 6.49 3.18 -10.46
N PHE A 91 5.84 4.19 -9.88
CA PHE A 91 6.37 5.12 -8.89
C PHE A 91 5.64 4.89 -7.57
N TYR A 92 6.30 4.32 -6.58
CA TYR A 92 5.64 3.93 -5.34
C TYR A 92 5.14 5.16 -4.55
N ALA A 93 3.85 5.17 -4.19
CA ALA A 93 3.26 6.23 -3.39
C ALA A 93 3.62 6.06 -1.91
N MET A 94 4.63 6.82 -1.45
CA MET A 94 5.27 6.63 -0.13
C MET A 94 4.32 6.80 1.06
N LYS A 95 3.36 7.72 0.95
CA LYS A 95 2.28 7.95 1.93
C LYS A 95 1.55 6.67 2.35
N CYS A 96 1.57 5.64 1.50
CA CYS A 96 0.93 4.36 1.78
C CYS A 96 1.64 3.56 2.87
N ASN A 97 2.97 3.44 2.79
CA ASN A 97 3.81 2.80 3.81
C ASN A 97 5.28 3.23 3.62
N SER A 98 5.76 4.12 4.49
CA SER A 98 7.12 4.66 4.43
C SER A 98 8.14 3.84 5.22
N THR A 99 7.81 2.59 5.60
CA THR A 99 8.74 1.70 6.30
C THR A 99 10.03 1.55 5.49
N ARG A 100 11.18 1.86 6.09
CA ARG A 100 12.49 1.85 5.41
C ARG A 100 12.75 0.56 4.62
N ALA A 101 12.36 -0.59 5.16
CA ALA A 101 12.54 -1.87 4.49
C ALA A 101 11.74 -2.01 3.18
N VAL A 102 10.51 -1.50 3.16
CA VAL A 102 9.65 -1.45 1.97
C VAL A 102 10.30 -0.56 0.92
N LEU A 103 10.69 0.65 1.30
CA LEU A 103 11.32 1.61 0.39
C LEU A 103 12.62 1.05 -0.19
N GLN A 104 13.47 0.45 0.64
CA GLN A 104 14.72 -0.16 0.20
C GLN A 104 14.47 -1.32 -0.78
N MET A 105 13.46 -2.15 -0.53
CA MET A 105 13.09 -3.23 -1.44
C MET A 105 12.61 -2.69 -2.79
N LEU A 106 11.73 -1.69 -2.79
CA LEU A 106 11.17 -1.10 -4.00
C LEU A 106 12.22 -0.33 -4.83
N ALA A 107 13.10 0.43 -4.17
CA ALA A 107 14.27 1.05 -4.80
C ALA A 107 15.19 -0.02 -5.39
N PHE A 108 15.45 -1.10 -4.63
CA PHE A 108 16.23 -2.24 -5.13
C PHE A 108 15.57 -2.93 -6.31
N LEU A 109 14.25 -2.98 -6.43
CA LEU A 109 13.55 -3.52 -7.60
C LEU A 109 13.56 -2.56 -8.79
N GLY A 110 13.79 -1.26 -8.57
CA GLY A 110 13.88 -0.23 -9.61
C GLY A 110 12.59 0.52 -9.86
N THR A 111 11.70 0.59 -8.87
CA THR A 111 10.56 1.52 -8.91
C THR A 111 11.05 2.95 -8.76
N GLY A 112 10.31 3.90 -9.33
CA GLY A 112 10.40 5.30 -8.89
C GLY A 112 9.67 5.53 -7.57
N PHE A 113 9.60 6.78 -7.12
CA PHE A 113 8.87 7.19 -5.92
C PHE A 113 8.01 8.43 -6.16
N ALA A 114 6.74 8.33 -5.79
CA ALA A 114 5.80 9.44 -5.77
C ALA A 114 5.76 10.04 -4.35
N CYS A 115 6.36 11.22 -4.20
CA CYS A 115 6.54 11.90 -2.93
C CYS A 115 5.56 13.07 -2.80
N CYS A 116 5.00 13.28 -1.60
CA CYS A 116 4.02 14.31 -1.29
C CYS A 116 4.56 15.39 -0.33
N SER A 117 5.77 15.21 0.23
CA SER A 117 6.40 16.14 1.16
C SER A 117 7.92 16.21 1.02
N MET A 118 8.52 17.25 1.58
CA MET A 118 9.99 17.38 1.65
C MET A 118 10.64 16.24 2.44
N ALA A 119 9.99 15.74 3.49
CA ALA A 119 10.51 14.62 4.28
C ALA A 119 10.55 13.31 3.48
N GLU A 120 9.54 13.07 2.64
CA GLU A 120 9.55 11.92 1.73
C GLU A 120 10.66 12.05 0.67
N LEU A 121 10.83 13.25 0.08
CA LEU A 121 11.93 13.53 -0.85
C LEU A 121 13.30 13.27 -0.20
N ASP A 122 13.55 13.84 0.98
CA ASP A 122 14.81 13.65 1.72
C ASP A 122 15.08 12.18 1.98
N MET A 123 14.06 11.41 2.38
CA MET A 123 14.20 9.98 2.65
C MET A 123 14.67 9.18 1.42
N VAL A 124 14.05 9.38 0.26
CA VAL A 124 14.43 8.63 -0.96
C VAL A 124 15.75 9.13 -1.56
N LEU A 125 16.03 10.42 -1.50
CA LEU A 125 17.29 10.99 -1.96
C LEU A 125 18.48 10.45 -1.14
N ARG A 126 18.34 10.38 0.19
CA ARG A 126 19.36 9.78 1.08
C ARG A 126 19.58 8.30 0.84
N MET A 127 18.59 7.60 0.30
CA MET A 127 18.73 6.21 -0.12
C MET A 127 19.45 6.05 -1.47
N GLY A 128 19.80 7.15 -2.13
CA GLY A 128 20.48 7.15 -3.43
C GLY A 128 19.54 6.95 -4.61
N VAL A 129 18.23 7.16 -4.44
CA VAL A 129 17.29 7.15 -5.57
C VAL A 129 17.59 8.33 -6.49
N PRO A 130 17.79 8.11 -7.80
CA PRO A 130 18.02 9.20 -8.74
C PRO A 130 16.84 10.18 -8.78
N ALA A 131 17.11 11.48 -8.82
CA ALA A 131 16.06 12.51 -8.88
C ALA A 131 15.13 12.37 -10.11
N ALA A 132 15.62 11.77 -11.20
CA ALA A 132 14.82 11.45 -12.38
C ALA A 132 13.70 10.41 -12.12
N ASP A 133 13.87 9.57 -11.10
CA ASP A 133 12.96 8.53 -10.66
C ASP A 133 12.10 8.97 -9.46
N ILE A 134 11.97 10.27 -9.26
CA ILE A 134 11.10 10.88 -8.26
C ILE A 134 10.09 11.80 -8.96
N VAL A 135 8.83 11.72 -8.54
CA VAL A 135 7.78 12.69 -8.88
C VAL A 135 7.26 13.33 -7.60
N PHE A 136 7.20 14.66 -7.56
CA PHE A 136 6.60 15.39 -6.45
C PHE A 136 5.11 15.62 -6.74
N VAL A 137 4.29 14.69 -6.27
CA VAL A 137 2.88 14.52 -6.67
C VAL A 137 1.88 15.32 -5.84
N ASN A 138 2.34 16.10 -4.85
CA ASN A 138 1.46 17.03 -4.14
C ASN A 138 1.17 18.25 -5.03
N PRO A 139 -0.09 18.52 -5.43
CA PRO A 139 -0.40 19.64 -6.29
C PRO A 139 -0.36 21.00 -5.56
N CYS A 140 -0.31 21.03 -4.23
CA CYS A 140 -0.30 22.24 -3.42
C CYS A 140 0.94 22.29 -2.50
N LYS A 141 2.07 22.79 -3.02
CA LYS A 141 3.36 22.74 -2.33
C LYS A 141 3.69 24.05 -1.63
N GLN A 142 4.36 23.93 -0.48
CA GLN A 142 5.03 25.07 0.14
C GLN A 142 6.24 25.49 -0.71
N VAL A 143 6.49 26.80 -0.84
CA VAL A 143 7.59 27.34 -1.65
C VAL A 143 8.96 26.80 -1.23
N SER A 144 9.19 26.63 0.08
CA SER A 144 10.42 26.00 0.60
C SER A 144 10.62 24.58 0.08
N HIS A 145 9.55 23.79 -0.06
CA HIS A 145 9.62 22.43 -0.58
C HIS A 145 9.92 22.41 -2.09
N ILE A 146 9.39 23.38 -2.85
CA ILE A 146 9.71 23.54 -4.28
C ILE A 146 11.21 23.85 -4.43
N ARG A 147 11.75 24.77 -3.62
CA ARG A 147 13.18 25.12 -3.64
C ARG A 147 14.07 23.93 -3.25
N TYR A 148 13.67 23.16 -2.24
CA TYR A 148 14.38 21.93 -1.87
C TYR A 148 14.41 20.94 -3.04
N ALA A 149 13.27 20.68 -3.68
CA ALA A 149 13.23 19.81 -4.84
C ALA A 149 14.09 20.33 -6.01
N ALA A 150 14.17 21.65 -6.19
CA ALA A 150 15.06 22.27 -7.18
C ALA A 150 16.54 22.06 -6.88
N GLU A 151 16.96 22.24 -5.62
CA GLU A 151 18.33 22.03 -5.15
C GLU A 151 18.85 20.62 -5.44
N TYR A 152 17.97 19.61 -5.30
CA TYR A 152 18.30 18.20 -5.54
C TYR A 152 17.92 17.71 -6.95
N GLY A 153 17.48 18.61 -7.85
CA GLY A 153 17.19 18.27 -9.25
C GLY A 153 15.94 17.42 -9.48
N VAL A 154 14.99 17.37 -8.53
CA VAL A 154 13.70 16.67 -8.68
C VAL A 154 12.77 17.54 -9.54
N ARG A 155 12.73 17.29 -10.85
CA ARG A 155 12.04 18.17 -11.81
C ARG A 155 10.53 17.91 -11.95
N LYS A 156 10.08 16.67 -11.86
CA LYS A 156 8.68 16.28 -12.12
C LYS A 156 7.78 16.71 -10.96
N MET A 157 6.83 17.62 -11.20
CA MET A 157 5.94 18.14 -10.16
C MET A 157 4.51 18.30 -10.65
N THR A 158 3.54 17.90 -9.84
CA THR A 158 2.13 18.11 -10.16
C THR A 158 1.67 19.53 -9.82
N PHE A 159 0.62 20.00 -10.50
CA PHE A 159 -0.10 21.24 -10.17
C PHE A 159 -1.53 21.16 -10.70
N ASP A 160 -2.43 21.94 -10.13
CA ASP A 160 -3.85 21.98 -10.52
C ASP A 160 -4.49 23.37 -10.36
N CYS A 161 -3.71 24.41 -10.10
CA CYS A 161 -4.26 25.76 -10.00
C CYS A 161 -3.25 26.83 -10.41
N GLU A 162 -3.76 28.02 -10.72
CA GLU A 162 -2.93 29.16 -11.11
C GLU A 162 -1.97 29.58 -9.99
N SER A 163 -2.39 29.51 -8.73
CA SER A 163 -1.54 29.87 -7.59
C SER A 163 -0.31 28.97 -7.48
N GLU A 164 -0.45 27.68 -7.79
CA GLU A 164 0.66 26.73 -7.81
C GLU A 164 1.61 27.01 -8.97
N LEU A 165 1.04 27.26 -10.16
CA LEU A 165 1.79 27.63 -11.35
C LEU A 165 2.65 28.88 -11.13
N LEU A 166 2.12 29.90 -10.46
CA LEU A 166 2.87 31.11 -10.12
C LEU A 166 4.03 30.82 -9.15
N LYS A 167 3.82 29.94 -8.16
CA LYS A 167 4.89 29.52 -7.23
C LYS A 167 6.00 28.77 -7.95
N LEU A 168 5.65 27.86 -8.86
CA LEU A 168 6.61 27.11 -9.68
C LEU A 168 7.39 28.04 -10.62
N ALA A 169 6.70 28.93 -11.33
CA ALA A 169 7.34 29.92 -12.21
C ALA A 169 8.35 30.82 -11.46
N ALA A 170 8.05 31.19 -10.21
CA ALA A 170 8.94 32.03 -9.41
C ALA A 170 10.10 31.26 -8.76
N SER A 171 9.90 29.98 -8.42
CA SER A 171 10.82 29.24 -7.54
C SER A 171 11.58 28.12 -8.23
N TYR A 172 11.04 27.57 -9.31
CA TYR A 172 11.68 26.52 -10.11
C TYR A 172 11.19 26.50 -11.57
N PRO A 173 11.64 27.46 -12.41
CA PRO A 173 11.20 27.58 -13.80
C PRO A 173 11.50 26.35 -14.67
N GLN A 174 12.46 25.51 -14.28
CA GLN A 174 12.87 24.30 -15.00
C GLN A 174 12.07 23.05 -14.59
N ALA A 175 11.06 23.19 -13.74
CA ALA A 175 10.20 22.09 -13.35
C ALA A 175 9.46 21.49 -14.57
N GLU A 176 9.42 20.17 -14.64
CA GLU A 176 8.61 19.40 -15.59
C GLU A 176 7.19 19.31 -15.00
N MET A 177 6.33 20.27 -15.35
CA MET A 177 5.01 20.41 -14.72
C MET A 177 4.01 19.37 -15.25
N ILE A 178 3.25 18.76 -14.34
CA ILE A 178 2.26 17.72 -14.65
C ILE A 178 0.90 18.23 -14.20
N LEU A 179 -0.01 18.47 -15.14
CA LEU A 179 -1.34 18.99 -14.83
C LEU A 179 -2.23 17.86 -14.29
N GLN A 180 -2.72 17.99 -13.06
CA GLN A 180 -3.61 17.01 -12.47
C GLN A 180 -5.08 17.30 -12.83
N ILE A 181 -5.79 16.33 -13.41
CA ILE A 181 -7.20 16.46 -13.79
C ILE A 181 -8.13 15.70 -12.85
N VAL A 182 -9.38 16.16 -12.76
CA VAL A 182 -10.45 15.48 -12.01
C VAL A 182 -10.88 14.19 -12.74
N THR A 183 -11.28 13.18 -11.97
CA THR A 183 -11.92 11.95 -12.48
C THR A 183 -13.35 11.85 -11.98
N ASP A 184 -14.23 11.18 -12.73
CA ASP A 184 -15.67 11.04 -12.41
C ASP A 184 -16.01 10.17 -11.18
N ASN A 185 -15.03 9.80 -10.36
CA ASN A 185 -15.25 8.90 -9.23
C ASN A 185 -15.90 9.59 -8.02
N LYS A 186 -16.98 8.96 -7.52
CA LYS A 186 -17.83 9.43 -6.40
C LYS A 186 -17.32 9.02 -5.01
N GLU A 187 -16.12 8.47 -4.91
CA GLU A 187 -15.54 8.00 -3.64
C GLU A 187 -15.17 9.21 -2.74
N PRO A 188 -15.65 9.28 -1.48
CA PRO A 188 -15.56 10.47 -0.62
C PRO A 188 -14.14 10.98 -0.31
N TRP A 189 -13.13 10.10 -0.43
CA TRP A 189 -11.73 10.38 -0.11
C TRP A 189 -10.81 10.38 -1.36
N HIS A 190 -11.36 10.50 -2.58
CA HIS A 190 -10.58 10.57 -3.83
C HIS A 190 -10.09 11.94 -4.25
N THR A 191 -10.36 12.93 -3.43
CA THR A 191 -9.74 14.24 -3.50
C THR A 191 -9.69 14.71 -2.05
N LEU A 192 -8.78 15.62 -1.71
CA LEU A 192 -9.23 16.69 -0.82
C LEU A 192 -10.49 17.24 -1.50
N SER A 193 -11.68 16.75 -1.16
CA SER A 193 -12.88 16.88 -1.99
C SER A 193 -13.17 18.36 -2.23
N GLY A 194 -12.85 18.83 -3.45
CA GLY A 194 -12.95 20.23 -3.86
C GLY A 194 -11.63 21.04 -3.97
N ILE A 195 -10.47 20.52 -3.54
CA ILE A 195 -9.18 21.24 -3.58
C ILE A 195 -8.27 20.75 -4.72
N CYS A 196 -8.36 19.47 -5.12
CA CYS A 196 -7.41 18.89 -6.08
C CYS A 196 -8.01 18.48 -7.42
N GLY A 197 -7.28 18.78 -8.49
CA GLY A 197 -7.62 18.43 -9.87
C GLY A 197 -8.39 19.53 -10.61
N VAL A 198 -8.14 19.62 -11.92
CA VAL A 198 -8.77 20.58 -12.83
C VAL A 198 -9.82 19.91 -13.69
N TYR A 199 -10.99 20.54 -13.86
CA TYR A 199 -11.96 20.08 -14.85
C TYR A 199 -11.42 20.33 -16.27
N ILE A 200 -11.74 19.43 -17.20
CA ILE A 200 -11.26 19.54 -18.60
C ILE A 200 -11.61 20.91 -19.21
N SER A 201 -12.78 21.46 -18.88
CA SER A 201 -13.25 22.78 -19.33
C SER A 201 -12.36 23.94 -18.90
N GLU A 202 -11.57 23.77 -17.83
CA GLU A 202 -10.69 24.81 -17.27
C GLU A 202 -9.22 24.59 -17.64
N CYS A 203 -8.85 23.40 -18.11
CA CYS A 203 -7.48 23.04 -18.44
C CYS A 203 -6.86 23.97 -19.50
N GLU A 204 -7.62 24.35 -20.52
CA GLU A 204 -7.12 25.23 -21.59
C GLU A 204 -6.67 26.59 -21.05
N ASN A 205 -7.42 27.18 -20.12
CA ASN A 205 -7.08 28.47 -19.51
C ASN A 205 -5.80 28.37 -18.69
N LEU A 206 -5.64 27.29 -17.92
CA LEU A 206 -4.45 27.08 -17.10
C LEU A 206 -3.21 26.79 -17.96
N LEU A 207 -3.36 26.04 -19.05
CA LEU A 207 -2.28 25.80 -20.03
C LEU A 207 -1.86 27.11 -20.73
N LYS A 208 -2.82 27.94 -21.18
CA LYS A 208 -2.54 29.28 -21.72
C LYS A 208 -1.77 30.14 -20.73
N LYS A 209 -2.13 30.09 -19.45
CA LYS A 209 -1.42 30.79 -18.39
C LYS A 209 0.01 30.27 -18.21
N ALA A 210 0.22 28.95 -18.27
CA ALA A 210 1.56 28.38 -18.20
C ALA A 210 2.46 28.91 -19.34
N LYS A 211 1.94 28.94 -20.57
CA LYS A 211 2.67 29.53 -21.70
C LYS A 211 2.99 31.01 -21.51
N SER A 212 2.06 31.82 -21.00
CA SER A 212 2.32 33.25 -20.79
C SER A 212 3.37 33.52 -19.71
N LEU A 213 3.63 32.54 -18.83
CA LEU A 213 4.70 32.55 -17.83
C LEU A 213 6.01 31.89 -18.33
N ASN A 214 6.10 31.54 -19.62
CA ASN A 214 7.20 30.76 -20.20
C ASN A 214 7.47 29.41 -19.51
N MET A 215 6.44 28.84 -18.90
CA MET A 215 6.50 27.52 -18.27
C MET A 215 5.95 26.47 -19.23
N ASP A 216 6.56 25.30 -19.25
CA ASP A 216 6.08 24.18 -20.06
C ASP A 216 5.38 23.11 -19.23
N VAL A 217 4.20 22.70 -19.67
CA VAL A 217 3.49 21.55 -19.11
C VAL A 217 3.98 20.32 -19.84
N PHE A 218 4.58 19.42 -19.07
CA PHE A 218 5.22 18.19 -19.54
C PHE A 218 4.24 17.02 -19.62
N GLY A 219 3.11 17.08 -18.92
CA GLY A 219 2.22 15.94 -18.84
C GLY A 219 0.89 16.18 -18.14
N VAL A 220 0.12 15.10 -18.03
CA VAL A 220 -1.16 15.05 -17.32
C VAL A 220 -1.12 13.91 -16.31
N SER A 221 -1.69 14.14 -15.13
CA SER A 221 -1.94 13.09 -14.13
C SER A 221 -3.42 13.01 -13.75
N PHE A 222 -3.85 11.84 -13.28
CA PHE A 222 -5.19 11.69 -12.69
C PHE A 222 -5.19 10.66 -11.55
N HIS A 223 -6.14 10.85 -10.62
CA HIS A 223 -6.39 10.13 -9.37
C HIS A 223 -7.69 9.31 -9.29
N THR A 224 -7.84 8.08 -9.79
CA THR A 224 -9.13 7.34 -9.71
C THR A 224 -9.56 6.89 -8.29
N GLY A 225 -8.81 7.26 -7.26
CA GLY A 225 -7.83 6.28 -6.80
C GLY A 225 -8.12 5.34 -5.65
N SER A 226 -7.67 5.63 -4.42
CA SER A 226 -7.20 4.64 -3.42
C SER A 226 -7.88 3.26 -3.39
N ARG A 227 -9.22 3.14 -3.48
CA ARG A 227 -9.94 1.86 -3.58
C ARG A 227 -10.91 1.87 -4.76
N CYS A 228 -10.39 2.11 -5.95
CA CYS A 228 -11.17 2.12 -7.18
C CYS A 228 -11.89 0.77 -7.33
N LYS A 229 -13.23 0.79 -7.41
CA LYS A 229 -14.07 -0.41 -7.58
C LYS A 229 -14.59 -0.57 -9.01
N ASP A 230 -14.34 0.41 -9.87
CA ASP A 230 -14.82 0.43 -11.25
C ASP A 230 -13.64 0.59 -12.21
N THR A 231 -13.42 -0.41 -13.05
CA THR A 231 -12.38 -0.36 -14.09
C THR A 231 -12.64 0.71 -15.13
N HIS A 232 -13.91 1.09 -15.35
CA HIS A 232 -14.27 2.10 -16.34
C HIS A 232 -13.74 3.50 -15.96
N SER A 233 -13.56 3.78 -14.68
CA SER A 233 -12.98 5.05 -14.21
C SER A 233 -11.59 5.30 -14.78
N PHE A 234 -10.76 4.25 -14.94
CA PHE A 234 -9.44 4.38 -15.58
C PHE A 234 -9.56 4.62 -17.08
N HIS A 235 -10.45 3.91 -17.78
CA HIS A 235 -10.68 4.10 -19.21
C HIS A 235 -11.07 5.56 -19.50
N LYS A 236 -12.08 6.06 -18.78
CA LYS A 236 -12.59 7.42 -18.91
C LYS A 236 -11.50 8.47 -18.61
N ALA A 237 -10.74 8.28 -17.54
CA ALA A 237 -9.66 9.20 -17.17
C ALA A 237 -8.52 9.24 -18.20
N ILE A 238 -8.19 8.11 -18.83
CA ILE A 238 -7.20 8.05 -19.92
C ILE A 238 -7.71 8.81 -21.16
N GLU A 239 -8.97 8.64 -21.54
CA GLU A 239 -9.57 9.41 -22.64
C GLU A 239 -9.58 10.92 -22.36
N ASP A 240 -9.88 11.30 -21.13
CA ASP A 240 -9.90 12.70 -20.72
C ASP A 240 -8.49 13.31 -20.66
N ALA A 241 -7.50 12.55 -20.20
CA ALA A 241 -6.10 12.95 -20.28
C ALA A 241 -5.64 13.16 -21.73
N ARG A 242 -6.09 12.34 -22.69
CA ARG A 242 -5.79 12.52 -24.11
C ARG A 242 -6.30 13.86 -24.64
N LYS A 243 -7.53 14.25 -24.30
CA LYS A 243 -8.09 15.55 -24.69
C LYS A 243 -7.23 16.70 -24.19
N VAL A 244 -6.78 16.63 -22.93
CA VAL A 244 -5.90 17.65 -22.34
C VAL A 244 -4.51 17.65 -22.98
N PHE A 245 -3.98 16.48 -23.33
CA PHE A 245 -2.76 16.36 -24.14
C PHE A 245 -2.90 17.07 -25.50
N ASP A 246 -4.01 16.90 -26.20
CA ASP A 246 -4.26 17.56 -27.49
C ASP A 246 -4.32 19.08 -27.35
N ILE A 247 -5.05 19.58 -26.34
CA ILE A 247 -5.10 21.00 -26.00
C ILE A 247 -3.68 21.53 -25.71
N GLY A 248 -2.91 20.81 -24.89
CA GLY A 248 -1.54 21.17 -24.55
C GLY A 248 -0.62 21.25 -25.77
N LYS A 249 -0.63 20.23 -26.63
CA LYS A 249 0.15 20.19 -27.88
C LYS A 249 -0.23 21.35 -28.81
N ASN A 250 -1.53 21.65 -28.96
CA ASN A 250 -2.02 22.77 -29.78
C ASN A 250 -1.56 24.15 -29.26
N LEU A 251 -1.39 24.29 -27.95
CA LEU A 251 -0.83 25.49 -27.32
C LEU A 251 0.72 25.49 -27.30
N GLY A 252 1.36 24.49 -27.89
CA GLY A 252 2.81 24.38 -28.04
C GLY A 252 3.53 23.76 -26.84
N HIS A 253 2.83 23.06 -25.93
CA HIS A 253 3.44 22.34 -24.82
C HIS A 253 4.09 21.02 -25.22
N GLN A 254 5.20 20.65 -24.58
CA GLN A 254 5.87 19.36 -24.79
C GLN A 254 5.24 18.26 -23.91
N MET A 255 4.01 17.87 -24.25
CA MET A 255 3.26 16.83 -23.54
C MET A 255 3.88 15.45 -23.80
N ARG A 256 4.67 14.92 -22.84
CA ARG A 256 5.45 13.67 -22.94
C ARG A 256 5.27 12.72 -21.76
N LEU A 257 4.48 13.07 -20.75
CA LEU A 257 4.27 12.22 -19.57
C LEU A 257 2.78 12.05 -19.25
N LEU A 258 2.32 10.80 -19.22
CA LEU A 258 1.03 10.44 -18.65
C LEU A 258 1.26 9.73 -17.32
N ASP A 259 0.66 10.26 -16.26
CA ASP A 259 0.60 9.59 -14.97
C ASP A 259 -0.82 9.08 -14.71
N ILE A 260 -1.00 7.76 -14.69
CA ILE A 260 -2.30 7.14 -14.48
C ILE A 260 -2.68 6.99 -13.00
N GLY A 261 -1.84 7.50 -12.08
CA GLY A 261 -2.10 7.50 -10.66
C GLY A 261 -2.14 6.12 -10.02
N GLY A 262 -2.87 6.02 -8.90
CA GLY A 262 -2.99 4.82 -8.08
C GLY A 262 -4.42 4.29 -8.02
N GLY A 263 -4.70 3.46 -7.02
CA GLY A 263 -6.04 2.89 -6.78
C GLY A 263 -6.20 1.42 -7.08
N PHE A 264 -5.12 0.78 -7.57
CA PHE A 264 -5.08 -0.67 -7.81
C PHE A 264 -5.30 -1.46 -6.51
N PRO A 265 -6.06 -2.57 -6.54
CA PRO A 265 -6.30 -3.41 -5.36
C PRO A 265 -5.00 -4.06 -4.86
N GLY A 266 -4.87 -4.20 -3.54
CA GLY A 266 -3.65 -4.72 -2.90
C GLY A 266 -3.74 -6.13 -2.34
N ASP A 267 -4.93 -6.71 -2.30
CA ASP A 267 -5.19 -8.09 -1.85
C ASP A 267 -5.78 -8.93 -2.98
N SER A 268 -5.78 -10.25 -2.81
CA SER A 268 -6.29 -11.21 -3.79
C SER A 268 -7.82 -11.31 -3.82
N GLU A 269 -8.49 -10.86 -2.77
CA GLU A 269 -9.94 -11.01 -2.59
C GLU A 269 -10.72 -9.86 -3.23
N SER A 270 -10.06 -8.73 -3.45
CA SER A 270 -10.59 -7.58 -4.14
C SER A 270 -11.19 -7.93 -5.50
N ARG A 271 -12.37 -7.40 -5.76
CA ARG A 271 -13.05 -7.46 -7.06
C ARG A 271 -13.45 -6.05 -7.47
N PRO A 272 -13.12 -5.58 -8.68
CA PRO A 272 -12.34 -6.27 -9.73
C PRO A 272 -10.88 -6.55 -9.33
N THR A 273 -10.26 -7.59 -9.90
CA THR A 273 -8.85 -7.91 -9.64
C THR A 273 -7.91 -6.94 -10.34
N PHE A 274 -6.64 -6.89 -9.92
CA PHE A 274 -5.62 -6.09 -10.60
C PHE A 274 -5.51 -6.43 -12.10
N GLU A 275 -5.56 -7.71 -12.47
CA GLU A 275 -5.49 -8.14 -13.87
C GLU A 275 -6.63 -7.54 -14.71
N LYS A 276 -7.83 -7.40 -14.12
CA LYS A 276 -8.96 -6.79 -14.82
C LYS A 276 -8.76 -5.29 -15.03
N PHE A 277 -8.23 -4.58 -14.03
CA PHE A 277 -7.80 -3.19 -14.19
C PHE A 277 -6.71 -3.07 -15.27
N ALA A 278 -5.68 -3.90 -15.20
CA ALA A 278 -4.56 -3.89 -16.13
C ALA A 278 -5.00 -4.17 -17.58
N GLU A 279 -5.95 -5.08 -17.78
CA GLU A 279 -6.56 -5.33 -19.10
C GLU A 279 -7.21 -4.08 -19.68
N VAL A 280 -8.12 -3.45 -18.92
CA VAL A 280 -8.85 -2.24 -19.37
C VAL A 280 -7.90 -1.07 -19.61
N ILE A 281 -6.91 -0.90 -18.72
CA ILE A 281 -5.90 0.16 -18.86
C ILE A 281 -5.07 -0.05 -20.12
N ARG A 282 -4.58 -1.27 -20.41
CA ARG A 282 -3.80 -1.53 -21.63
C ARG A 282 -4.59 -1.17 -22.89
N ILE A 283 -5.84 -1.63 -22.98
CA ILE A 283 -6.71 -1.33 -24.13
C ILE A 283 -6.87 0.19 -24.29
N SER A 284 -7.12 0.90 -23.20
CA SER A 284 -7.31 2.36 -23.20
C SER A 284 -6.02 3.10 -23.58
N LEU A 285 -4.87 2.65 -23.07
CA LEU A 285 -3.56 3.22 -23.42
C LEU A 285 -3.21 2.98 -24.89
N ASP A 286 -3.49 1.79 -25.43
CA ASP A 286 -3.22 1.51 -26.84
C ASP A 286 -4.11 2.36 -27.78
N GLN A 287 -5.33 2.68 -27.35
CA GLN A 287 -6.26 3.55 -28.10
C GLN A 287 -5.89 5.04 -28.01
N SER A 288 -5.60 5.54 -26.80
CA SER A 288 -5.41 6.99 -26.57
C SER A 288 -3.95 7.44 -26.62
N PHE A 289 -3.00 6.56 -26.35
CA PHE A 289 -1.56 6.85 -26.27
C PHE A 289 -0.77 5.71 -26.93
N PRO A 290 -0.83 5.53 -28.26
CA PRO A 290 -0.20 4.41 -28.94
C PRO A 290 1.34 4.41 -28.81
N CYS A 291 1.97 3.24 -28.91
CA CYS A 291 3.42 3.05 -28.68
C CYS A 291 4.35 3.85 -29.61
N ASN A 292 3.84 4.37 -30.72
CA ASN A 292 4.61 5.18 -31.67
C ASN A 292 4.70 6.66 -31.25
N GLU A 293 3.98 7.09 -30.21
CA GLU A 293 4.18 8.41 -29.59
C GLU A 293 5.31 8.37 -28.54
N ASP A 294 6.11 9.44 -28.47
CA ASP A 294 7.12 9.66 -27.43
C ASP A 294 6.46 10.11 -26.11
N VAL A 295 5.63 9.23 -25.54
CA VAL A 295 4.94 9.46 -24.26
C VAL A 295 5.37 8.41 -23.25
N GLN A 296 6.04 8.88 -22.18
CA GLN A 296 6.31 8.07 -21.00
C GLN A 296 5.01 7.87 -20.21
N ILE A 297 4.74 6.64 -19.79
CA ILE A 297 3.58 6.32 -18.96
C ILE A 297 4.08 5.83 -17.61
N ILE A 298 3.58 6.46 -16.55
CA ILE A 298 3.89 6.12 -15.17
C ILE A 298 2.59 5.89 -14.39
N ALA A 299 2.70 5.27 -13.23
CA ALA A 299 1.61 5.11 -12.28
C ALA A 299 2.11 5.29 -10.86
N GLU A 300 1.19 5.56 -9.93
CA GLU A 300 1.44 5.78 -8.50
C GLU A 300 0.88 4.64 -7.60
N PRO A 301 1.21 3.35 -7.81
CA PRO A 301 0.71 2.28 -6.95
C PRO A 301 1.27 2.39 -5.53
N GLY A 302 0.37 2.62 -4.56
CA GLY A 302 0.67 2.50 -3.12
C GLY A 302 0.27 1.13 -2.59
N ARG A 303 -1.03 0.99 -2.28
CA ARG A 303 -1.59 -0.20 -1.60
C ARG A 303 -1.29 -1.51 -2.32
N PHE A 304 -1.27 -1.48 -3.65
CA PHE A 304 -1.02 -2.65 -4.49
C PHE A 304 0.22 -3.43 -4.06
N TYR A 305 1.29 -2.71 -3.69
CA TYR A 305 2.55 -3.29 -3.30
C TYR A 305 2.58 -3.85 -1.88
N VAL A 306 1.83 -3.25 -0.94
CA VAL A 306 2.09 -3.43 0.50
C VAL A 306 0.94 -4.02 1.28
N THR A 307 -0.32 -3.91 0.82
CA THR A 307 -1.51 -4.39 1.56
C THR A 307 -1.31 -5.81 2.09
N SER A 308 -1.14 -6.80 1.20
CA SER A 308 -0.97 -8.21 1.57
C SER A 308 0.37 -8.57 2.19
N ALA A 309 1.36 -7.66 2.14
CA ALA A 309 2.70 -7.95 2.63
C ALA A 309 2.77 -7.91 4.17
N PHE A 310 1.82 -7.28 4.85
CA PHE A 310 1.82 -7.12 6.30
C PHE A 310 0.63 -7.83 6.95
N THR A 311 0.90 -8.52 8.05
CA THR A 311 -0.09 -9.12 8.94
C THR A 311 0.16 -8.60 10.35
N ALA A 312 -0.87 -8.04 10.99
CA ALA A 312 -0.82 -7.61 12.38
C ALA A 312 -1.29 -8.75 13.30
N ALA A 313 -0.68 -8.90 14.47
CA ALA A 313 -1.13 -9.79 15.53
C ALA A 313 -1.27 -8.99 16.82
N LEU A 314 -2.46 -9.01 17.39
CA LEU A 314 -2.84 -8.26 18.58
C LEU A 314 -3.22 -9.23 19.70
N ASN A 315 -2.88 -8.89 20.93
CA ASN A 315 -3.17 -9.69 22.11
C ASN A 315 -4.45 -9.21 22.81
N ILE A 316 -5.27 -10.12 23.33
CA ILE A 316 -6.43 -9.79 24.16
C ILE A 316 -5.97 -9.43 25.57
N VAL A 317 -6.01 -8.14 25.89
CA VAL A 317 -5.63 -7.61 27.21
C VAL A 317 -6.76 -7.74 28.22
N THR A 318 -8.01 -7.63 27.77
CA THR A 318 -9.18 -7.70 28.67
C THR A 318 -10.39 -8.26 27.95
N LYS A 319 -11.18 -9.05 28.68
CA LYS A 319 -12.45 -9.63 28.25
C LYS A 319 -13.58 -9.13 29.16
N LYS A 320 -14.69 -8.70 28.58
CA LYS A 320 -15.94 -8.38 29.28
C LYS A 320 -17.08 -9.21 28.70
N VAL A 321 -17.96 -9.69 29.57
CA VAL A 321 -19.14 -10.47 29.19
C VAL A 321 -20.38 -9.67 29.54
N VAL A 322 -21.27 -9.50 28.57
CA VAL A 322 -22.59 -8.88 28.77
C VAL A 322 -23.65 -9.91 28.45
N THR A 323 -24.48 -10.23 29.43
CA THR A 323 -25.67 -11.08 29.24
C THR A 323 -26.87 -10.17 28.98
N LYS A 324 -27.40 -10.18 27.75
CA LYS A 324 -28.66 -9.47 27.45
C LYS A 324 -29.83 -10.26 28.05
N LYS A 325 -30.79 -9.57 28.67
CA LYS A 325 -31.97 -10.16 29.32
C LYS A 325 -33.21 -10.25 28.40
N ASP A 326 -33.10 -9.83 27.14
CA ASP A 326 -34.24 -9.72 26.22
C ASP A 326 -34.57 -11.08 25.56
N GLY A 327 -35.12 -12.01 26.34
CA GLY A 327 -35.79 -13.22 25.86
C GLY A 327 -34.88 -14.36 25.37
N GLU A 328 -33.65 -14.07 24.94
CA GLU A 328 -32.60 -15.05 24.69
C GLU A 328 -31.39 -14.74 25.59
N GLU A 329 -30.95 -15.72 26.40
CA GLU A 329 -29.74 -15.63 27.24
C GLU A 329 -28.44 -15.67 26.39
N ARG A 330 -28.37 -14.89 25.31
CA ARG A 330 -27.18 -14.89 24.45
C ARG A 330 -26.11 -13.99 25.05
N ARG A 331 -24.99 -14.60 25.44
CA ARG A 331 -23.78 -13.89 25.91
C ARG A 331 -23.20 -13.09 24.75
N GLN A 332 -22.83 -11.83 25.01
CA GLN A 332 -22.03 -11.00 24.13
C GLN A 332 -20.66 -10.76 24.78
N PHE A 333 -19.58 -10.89 24.00
CA PHE A 333 -18.23 -10.63 24.47
C PHE A 333 -17.71 -9.28 23.96
N SER A 334 -16.90 -8.62 24.77
CA SER A 334 -16.12 -7.45 24.38
C SER A 334 -14.66 -7.70 24.74
N TYR A 335 -13.80 -7.72 23.73
CA TYR A 335 -12.38 -7.94 23.88
C TYR A 335 -11.63 -6.64 23.63
N VAL A 336 -10.79 -6.23 24.57
CA VAL A 336 -9.87 -5.09 24.43
C VAL A 336 -8.53 -5.64 23.97
N LEU A 337 -8.08 -5.16 22.82
CA LEU A 337 -6.79 -5.48 22.23
C LEU A 337 -5.75 -4.40 22.55
N ASN A 338 -4.48 -4.72 22.39
CA ASN A 338 -3.35 -3.83 22.68
C ASN A 338 -2.91 -2.91 21.52
N ASP A 339 -3.72 -2.82 20.47
CA ASP A 339 -3.62 -1.83 19.39
C ASP A 339 -5.04 -1.56 18.86
N GLY A 340 -5.27 -0.41 18.22
CA GLY A 340 -6.60 0.10 17.95
C GLY A 340 -6.69 1.14 16.84
N ILE A 341 -7.80 1.89 16.84
CA ILE A 341 -8.13 2.93 15.85
C ILE A 341 -7.06 4.03 15.81
N PHE A 342 -6.54 4.44 16.98
CA PHE A 342 -5.51 5.47 17.06
C PHE A 342 -4.10 4.96 16.72
N GLY A 343 -3.96 3.63 16.57
CA GLY A 343 -2.76 2.96 16.12
C GLY A 343 -2.92 2.45 14.69
N SER A 344 -2.97 1.13 14.51
CA SER A 344 -2.95 0.50 13.18
C SER A 344 -4.27 0.54 12.41
N PHE A 345 -5.39 0.83 13.07
CA PHE A 345 -6.74 0.62 12.54
C PHE A 345 -7.49 1.91 12.21
N PHE A 346 -6.78 3.03 12.02
CA PHE A 346 -7.41 4.32 11.74
C PHE A 346 -8.38 4.27 10.53
N LEU A 347 -8.04 3.50 9.49
CA LEU A 347 -8.91 3.35 8.31
C LEU A 347 -10.22 2.60 8.59
N ASN A 348 -10.29 1.74 9.60
CA ASN A 348 -11.53 1.09 10.01
C ASN A 348 -12.53 2.12 10.56
N TYR A 349 -12.05 3.08 11.36
CA TYR A 349 -12.89 4.16 11.88
C TYR A 349 -13.44 5.04 10.75
N MET A 350 -12.62 5.31 9.75
CA MET A 350 -13.02 6.03 8.54
C MET A 350 -13.98 5.25 7.64
N GLN A 351 -14.31 3.98 7.97
CA GLN A 351 -15.09 3.05 7.15
C GLN A 351 -14.51 2.87 5.74
N MET A 352 -13.18 3.01 5.64
CA MET A 352 -12.47 2.91 4.38
C MET A 352 -11.86 1.53 4.16
N GLU A 353 -11.71 0.73 5.22
CA GLU A 353 -11.26 -0.65 5.18
C GLU A 353 -12.16 -1.51 6.05
N GLU A 354 -12.41 -2.73 5.58
CA GLU A 354 -13.03 -3.79 6.38
C GLU A 354 -11.95 -4.81 6.65
N THR A 355 -11.70 -5.08 7.93
CA THR A 355 -10.71 -6.05 8.35
C THR A 355 -11.40 -7.32 8.83
N TRP A 356 -10.89 -8.46 8.39
CA TRP A 356 -11.42 -9.78 8.73
C TRP A 356 -10.45 -10.46 9.68
N PRO A 357 -10.67 -10.39 11.01
CA PRO A 357 -9.78 -11.00 11.98
C PRO A 357 -9.83 -12.53 11.89
N VAL A 358 -8.68 -13.14 12.20
CA VAL A 358 -8.51 -14.59 12.31
C VAL A 358 -8.04 -14.90 13.72
N VAL A 359 -8.63 -15.90 14.36
CA VAL A 359 -8.19 -16.35 15.68
C VAL A 359 -6.80 -16.97 15.58
N GLY A 360 -5.88 -16.55 16.45
CA GLY A 360 -4.47 -16.96 16.42
C GLY A 360 -4.19 -18.36 16.94
N LYS A 361 -5.22 -19.08 17.41
CA LYS A 361 -5.15 -20.47 17.84
C LYS A 361 -6.09 -21.35 17.01
N ASP A 362 -5.74 -22.62 16.90
CA ASP A 362 -6.57 -23.63 16.27
C ASP A 362 -7.45 -24.33 17.32
N PHE A 363 -8.61 -24.82 16.89
CA PHE A 363 -9.55 -25.56 17.72
C PHE A 363 -9.70 -26.98 17.18
N ASP A 364 -9.65 -27.98 18.05
CA ASP A 364 -9.82 -29.39 17.67
C ASP A 364 -11.26 -29.71 17.21
N THR A 365 -12.23 -28.92 17.66
CA THR A 365 -13.65 -29.09 17.34
C THR A 365 -14.30 -27.76 16.97
N ALA A 366 -15.45 -27.83 16.29
CA ALA A 366 -16.27 -26.65 16.03
C ALA A 366 -16.68 -26.00 17.36
N GLN A 367 -16.49 -24.68 17.44
CA GLN A 367 -16.81 -23.90 18.62
C GLN A 367 -18.16 -23.21 18.46
N GLU A 368 -18.87 -23.02 19.57
CA GLU A 368 -20.02 -22.13 19.61
C GLU A 368 -19.55 -20.69 19.36
N LEU A 369 -20.29 -19.94 18.54
CA LEU A 369 -19.97 -18.57 18.18
C LEU A 369 -20.88 -17.57 18.91
N PHE A 370 -20.25 -16.52 19.43
CA PHE A 370 -20.88 -15.49 20.21
C PHE A 370 -20.71 -14.11 19.57
N PRO A 371 -21.75 -13.26 19.60
CA PRO A 371 -21.64 -11.87 19.20
C PRO A 371 -20.53 -11.21 20.01
N SER A 372 -19.61 -10.56 19.32
CA SER A 372 -18.38 -10.04 19.89
C SER A 372 -18.05 -8.64 19.35
N ILE A 373 -17.37 -7.86 20.18
CA ILE A 373 -16.86 -6.53 19.84
C ILE A 373 -15.35 -6.51 20.11
N LEU A 374 -14.57 -6.03 19.15
CA LEU A 374 -13.13 -5.80 19.30
C LEU A 374 -12.84 -4.32 19.52
N TRP A 375 -12.23 -4.00 20.64
CA TRP A 375 -11.85 -2.66 21.07
C TRP A 375 -10.33 -2.49 21.01
N GLY A 376 -9.86 -1.26 20.78
CA GLY A 376 -8.48 -0.89 21.04
C GLY A 376 -8.22 -0.52 22.50
N PRO A 377 -6.97 -0.16 22.84
CA PRO A 377 -6.54 0.01 24.23
C PRO A 377 -6.82 1.40 24.80
N THR A 378 -7.27 2.36 23.99
CA THR A 378 -7.38 3.75 24.42
C THR A 378 -8.63 4.00 25.27
N CYS A 379 -8.65 5.15 25.95
CA CYS A 379 -9.84 5.58 26.70
C CYS A 379 -10.92 6.23 25.82
N ALA A 380 -10.75 6.22 24.49
CA ALA A 380 -11.69 6.84 23.56
C ALA A 380 -12.86 5.91 23.23
N SER A 381 -14.08 6.45 23.22
CA SER A 381 -15.30 5.71 22.86
C SER A 381 -15.31 5.20 21.42
N GLU A 382 -14.54 5.87 20.56
CA GLU A 382 -14.37 5.61 19.13
C GLU A 382 -13.42 4.45 18.86
N ASP A 383 -12.66 3.98 19.86
CA ASP A 383 -11.65 2.93 19.71
C ASP A 383 -12.26 1.53 19.61
N LYS A 384 -13.16 1.37 18.65
CA LYS A 384 -13.83 0.12 18.27
C LYS A 384 -13.31 -0.30 16.91
N ILE A 385 -12.52 -1.37 16.88
CA ILE A 385 -11.93 -1.91 15.66
C ILE A 385 -12.98 -2.64 14.84
N VAL A 386 -13.76 -3.52 15.49
CA VAL A 386 -14.83 -4.31 14.88
C VAL A 386 -16.05 -4.27 15.81
N LYS A 387 -17.18 -3.78 15.29
CA LYS A 387 -18.40 -3.56 16.08
C LYS A 387 -19.26 -4.80 16.22
N ASP A 388 -19.32 -5.62 15.17
CA ASP A 388 -20.20 -6.79 15.10
C ASP A 388 -19.44 -7.93 14.41
N ILE A 389 -19.07 -8.95 15.18
CA ILE A 389 -18.46 -10.18 14.68
C ILE A 389 -18.84 -11.36 15.55
N ASP A 390 -19.08 -12.52 14.94
CA ASP A 390 -19.25 -13.78 15.66
C ASP A 390 -17.90 -14.47 15.83
N LEU A 391 -17.49 -14.68 17.09
CA LEU A 391 -16.22 -15.33 17.45
C LEU A 391 -16.48 -16.46 18.46
N PRO A 392 -15.62 -17.49 18.50
CA PRO A 392 -15.60 -18.40 19.64
C PRO A 392 -15.32 -17.62 20.93
N GLU A 393 -15.64 -18.21 22.08
CA GLU A 393 -15.21 -17.64 23.35
C GLU A 393 -13.67 -17.67 23.44
N LEU A 394 -13.06 -16.50 23.60
CA LEU A 394 -11.62 -16.30 23.73
C LEU A 394 -11.27 -15.86 25.14
N GLU A 395 -9.99 -15.98 25.50
CA GLU A 395 -9.46 -15.64 26.81
C GLU A 395 -8.41 -14.53 26.73
N MET A 396 -8.12 -13.90 27.88
CA MET A 396 -6.99 -12.98 27.98
C MET A 396 -5.69 -13.71 27.60
N GLY A 397 -4.82 -13.02 26.86
CA GLY A 397 -3.60 -13.60 26.32
C GLY A 397 -3.77 -14.34 24.99
N ASP A 398 -5.00 -14.61 24.52
CA ASP A 398 -5.21 -15.10 23.15
C ASP A 398 -4.85 -14.01 22.12
N TRP A 399 -4.50 -14.43 20.91
CA TRP A 399 -4.13 -13.53 19.82
C TRP A 399 -5.22 -13.45 18.75
N ILE A 400 -5.44 -12.23 18.23
CA ILE A 400 -6.23 -11.96 17.04
C ILE A 400 -5.30 -11.49 15.93
N ILE A 401 -5.38 -12.13 14.77
CA ILE A 401 -4.54 -11.87 13.61
C ILE A 401 -5.34 -11.11 12.55
N PHE A 402 -4.77 -10.04 12.02
CA PHE A 402 -5.35 -9.22 10.97
C PHE A 402 -4.44 -9.24 9.73
N PRO A 403 -4.79 -10.02 8.70
CA PRO A 403 -4.11 -9.98 7.40
C PRO A 403 -4.33 -8.65 6.67
N ASN A 404 -3.57 -8.42 5.60
CA ASN A 404 -3.75 -7.28 4.68
C ASN A 404 -3.56 -5.89 5.33
N MET A 405 -2.76 -5.81 6.39
CA MET A 405 -2.60 -4.60 7.21
C MET A 405 -1.40 -3.74 6.80
N GLY A 406 -0.99 -3.75 5.53
CA GLY A 406 0.23 -3.06 5.10
C GLY A 406 0.06 -1.70 4.45
N ALA A 407 -1.16 -1.35 4.03
CA ALA A 407 -1.45 -0.07 3.39
C ALA A 407 -2.17 0.86 4.37
N TYR A 408 -1.63 2.06 4.59
CA TYR A 408 -2.25 3.12 5.40
C TYR A 408 -2.60 2.71 6.85
N SER A 409 -1.88 1.73 7.38
CA SER A 409 -1.92 1.33 8.78
C SER A 409 -0.88 2.14 9.55
N MET A 410 0.37 1.67 9.59
CA MET A 410 1.42 2.33 10.35
C MET A 410 1.73 3.76 9.90
N SER A 411 1.47 4.12 8.64
CA SER A 411 1.70 5.49 8.17
C SER A 411 0.70 6.51 8.74
N MET A 412 -0.41 6.03 9.33
CA MET A 412 -1.43 6.85 9.99
C MET A 412 -1.47 6.64 11.51
N THR A 413 -0.55 5.84 12.07
CA THR A 413 -0.48 5.57 13.50
C THR A 413 -0.08 6.82 14.27
N SER A 414 -0.76 7.04 15.40
CA SER A 414 -0.40 8.05 16.40
C SER A 414 0.03 7.37 17.70
N ASN A 415 0.76 8.09 18.55
CA ASN A 415 1.05 7.66 19.92
C ASN A 415 0.03 8.24 20.91
N PHE A 416 -1.25 8.30 20.52
CA PHE A 416 -2.33 8.75 21.41
C PHE A 416 -2.38 7.85 22.66
N ASN A 417 -2.57 8.45 23.84
CA ASN A 417 -2.37 7.81 25.15
C ASN A 417 -0.98 7.17 25.37
N ALA A 418 0.03 7.54 24.57
CA ALA A 418 1.41 7.03 24.65
C ALA A 418 1.56 5.52 24.44
N PHE A 419 0.59 4.86 23.80
CA PHE A 419 0.75 3.48 23.36
C PHE A 419 1.84 3.40 22.28
N SER A 420 2.71 2.39 22.40
CA SER A 420 3.83 2.18 21.48
C SER A 420 3.36 1.62 20.15
N THR A 421 4.00 2.05 19.05
CA THR A 421 3.81 1.44 17.74
C THR A 421 4.27 -0.02 17.74
N PRO A 422 3.49 -0.97 17.19
CA PRO A 422 3.87 -2.37 17.08
C PRO A 422 5.21 -2.59 16.36
N LYS A 423 6.01 -3.55 16.84
CA LYS A 423 7.28 -3.92 16.19
C LYS A 423 7.02 -4.66 14.87
N ILE A 424 7.87 -4.47 13.87
CA ILE A 424 7.80 -5.22 12.60
C ILE A 424 8.90 -6.28 12.55
N TYR A 425 8.50 -7.53 12.30
CA TYR A 425 9.39 -8.63 11.96
C TYR A 425 9.38 -8.85 10.45
N PHE A 426 10.50 -8.55 9.78
CA PHE A 426 10.65 -8.75 8.35
C PHE A 426 11.01 -10.19 8.03
N VAL A 427 10.29 -10.79 7.08
CA VAL A 427 10.48 -12.20 6.71
C VAL A 427 10.64 -12.38 5.20
N PHE A 428 11.30 -13.49 4.84
CA PHE A 428 11.26 -14.08 3.52
C PHE A 428 10.89 -15.55 3.63
N THR A 429 9.96 -16.02 2.80
CA THR A 429 9.90 -17.48 2.56
C THR A 429 11.20 -17.96 1.94
N ARG A 430 11.63 -19.20 2.22
CA ARG A 430 12.86 -19.76 1.64
C ARG A 430 12.93 -19.63 0.11
N LYS A 431 11.79 -19.82 -0.57
CA LYS A 431 11.68 -19.66 -2.02
C LYS A 431 11.98 -18.22 -2.45
N MET A 432 11.36 -17.24 -1.81
CA MET A 432 11.52 -15.83 -2.16
C MET A 432 12.90 -15.28 -1.75
N TRP A 433 13.52 -15.84 -0.71
CA TRP A 433 14.92 -15.55 -0.38
C TRP A 433 15.85 -15.92 -1.54
N THR A 434 15.75 -17.14 -2.08
CA THR A 434 16.56 -17.58 -3.22
C THR A 434 16.37 -16.66 -4.42
N VAL A 435 15.12 -16.29 -4.72
CA VAL A 435 14.79 -15.30 -5.75
C VAL A 435 15.48 -13.96 -5.48
N GLY A 436 15.38 -13.43 -4.27
CA GLY A 436 16.01 -12.16 -3.89
C GLY A 436 17.53 -12.19 -4.05
N GLN A 437 18.19 -13.31 -3.71
CA GLN A 437 19.63 -13.48 -3.89
C GLN A 437 20.04 -13.49 -5.37
N ILE A 438 19.25 -14.15 -6.23
CA ILE A 438 19.48 -14.16 -7.68
C ILE A 438 19.39 -12.73 -8.23
N LEU A 439 18.31 -12.01 -7.90
CA LEU A 439 18.12 -10.61 -8.31
C LEU A 439 19.26 -9.72 -7.84
N LYS A 440 19.74 -9.91 -6.60
CA LYS A 440 20.83 -9.13 -6.03
C LYS A 440 22.13 -9.37 -6.81
N LYS A 441 22.42 -10.63 -7.16
CA LYS A 441 23.58 -10.98 -7.97
C LYS A 441 23.50 -10.36 -9.37
N GLU A 442 22.34 -10.43 -10.03
CA GLU A 442 22.12 -9.84 -11.35
C GLU A 442 22.32 -8.32 -11.36
N LYS A 443 21.78 -7.60 -10.37
CA LYS A 443 21.98 -6.14 -10.26
C LYS A 443 23.42 -5.75 -9.97
N LEU A 444 24.14 -6.53 -9.16
CA LEU A 444 25.57 -6.30 -8.93
C LEU A 444 26.38 -6.46 -10.21
N LEU A 445 26.05 -7.44 -11.06
CA LEU A 445 26.69 -7.63 -12.37
C LEU A 445 26.37 -6.49 -13.34
N GLN A 446 25.15 -5.93 -13.31
CA GLN A 446 24.77 -4.77 -14.13
C GLN A 446 25.50 -3.48 -13.70
N ASN A 447 25.72 -3.29 -12.40
CA ASN A 447 26.39 -2.09 -11.85
C ASN A 447 27.93 -2.18 -11.89
N HIS A 448 28.48 -3.39 -12.04
CA HIS A 448 29.91 -3.63 -12.24
C HIS A 448 30.12 -4.53 -13.46
N PRO A 449 30.00 -3.99 -14.69
CA PRO A 449 30.49 -4.69 -15.86
C PRO A 449 32.02 -4.74 -15.76
N GLN A 450 32.57 -5.76 -15.09
CA GLN A 450 34.01 -5.98 -15.12
C GLN A 450 34.42 -6.28 -16.57
N ASN A 451 35.27 -5.39 -17.10
CA ASN A 451 36.47 -5.68 -17.88
C ASN A 451 36.75 -7.17 -18.12
N ASN A 452 35.98 -7.79 -19.01
CA ASN A 452 36.34 -9.05 -19.63
C ASN A 452 36.67 -8.73 -21.09
N LEU A 453 37.94 -8.32 -21.27
CA LEU A 453 38.68 -8.49 -22.50
C LEU A 453 39.01 -9.98 -22.68
#